data_AF-A0A3R9PS96-F1
#
_entry.id   AF-A0A3R9PS96-F1
#
_cell.length_a   1.000
_cell.length_b   1.000
_cell.length_c   1.000
_cell.angle_alpha   90.00
_cell.angle_beta   90.00
_cell.angle_gamma   90.00
#
_symmetry.space_group_name_H-M   'P 1'
#
loop_
_entity.id
_entity.type
_entity.pdbx_description
1 polymer ?
#
loop_
_entity_poly.entity_id
_entity_poly.type
_entity_poly.pdbx_seq_one_letter_code
_entity_poly.pdbx_strand_id
1 'polypeptide(L)'
;MPRGTRLSIDEIETIFSILDSLTANRNYVPLKTIVETLRKNGIDRNQATIYFICRKYVENNPDFIYKGGLIRKGTDLSQVRVMKRPKTFSEKMQRWEEVKRVLKEKGVLPIKEAMKIMDYKADTFRSDFHIIRRADPEGYKVKANWREGVLTYDPNAEPDETHLRLNKIMEELRNADIDEFIEKIKNDEIMISDLAAILGVSSLNAALIKKKLSEGKDYRRTKLGKLIKEIKSMEALSAN
;
A
#
# COMPACT_ATOMS: atom_id res chain seq x y z
N MET A 1 -5.56 31.62 -11.24
CA MET A 1 -5.01 31.46 -12.61
C MET A 1 -5.94 32.17 -13.57
N PRO A 2 -5.43 33.02 -14.49
CA PRO A 2 -6.19 33.50 -15.63
C PRO A 2 -6.62 32.31 -16.49
N ARG A 3 -7.80 32.39 -17.11
CA ARG A 3 -8.35 31.35 -18.01
C ARG A 3 -7.29 31.02 -19.08
N GLY A 4 -6.64 29.87 -18.91
CA GLY A 4 -5.43 29.50 -19.66
C GLY A 4 -5.69 29.35 -21.15
N THR A 5 -4.76 29.85 -21.95
CA THR A 5 -4.71 29.68 -23.41
C THR A 5 -4.90 28.20 -23.76
N ARG A 6 -5.87 27.92 -24.64
CA ARG A 6 -6.05 26.59 -25.23
C ARG A 6 -4.73 26.18 -25.91
N LEU A 7 -4.37 24.92 -25.78
CA LEU A 7 -3.25 24.36 -26.55
C LEU A 7 -3.68 24.27 -28.01
N SER A 8 -2.79 24.64 -28.93
CA SER A 8 -2.99 24.30 -30.34
C SER A 8 -2.84 22.79 -30.54
N ILE A 9 -3.37 22.29 -31.65
CA ILE A 9 -3.17 20.90 -32.07
C ILE A 9 -1.68 20.62 -32.24
N ASP A 10 -0.93 21.55 -32.85
CA ASP A 10 0.52 21.44 -33.04
C ASP A 10 1.30 21.32 -31.72
N GLU A 11 0.89 22.07 -30.68
CA GLU A 11 1.49 21.95 -29.34
C GLU A 11 1.23 20.57 -28.73
N ILE A 12 0.04 20.02 -28.94
CA ILE A 12 -0.34 18.68 -28.45
C ILE A 12 0.48 17.61 -29.18
N GLU A 13 0.57 17.67 -30.50
CA GLU A 13 1.36 16.74 -31.31
C GLU A 13 2.84 16.79 -30.95
N THR A 14 3.38 18.00 -30.74
CA THR A 14 4.76 18.19 -30.28
C THR A 14 4.99 17.57 -28.90
N ILE A 15 4.04 17.72 -27.97
CA ILE A 15 4.10 17.09 -26.64
C ILE A 15 4.15 15.57 -26.77
N PHE A 16 3.30 14.99 -27.62
CA PHE A 16 3.23 13.54 -27.80
C PHE A 16 4.50 12.99 -28.44
N SER A 17 5.04 13.65 -29.47
CA SER A 17 6.31 13.30 -30.11
C SER A 17 7.48 13.32 -29.12
N ILE A 18 7.55 14.33 -28.25
CA ILE A 18 8.57 14.41 -27.19
C ILE A 18 8.40 13.29 -26.16
N LEU A 19 7.17 12.98 -25.77
CA LEU A 19 6.89 11.86 -24.87
C LEU A 19 7.35 10.53 -25.47
N ASP A 20 6.97 10.25 -26.71
CA ASP A 20 7.40 9.07 -27.45
C ASP A 20 8.92 8.96 -27.53
N SER A 21 9.59 10.03 -27.96
CA SER A 21 11.05 10.07 -28.13
C SER A 21 11.80 9.86 -26.81
N LEU A 22 11.41 10.56 -25.74
CA LEU A 22 12.06 10.44 -24.44
C LEU A 22 11.88 9.05 -23.82
N THR A 23 10.76 8.40 -24.11
CA THR A 23 10.37 7.14 -23.48
C THR A 23 10.72 5.90 -24.30
N ALA A 24 11.09 6.03 -25.58
CA ALA A 24 11.40 4.94 -26.49
C ALA A 24 12.55 4.01 -26.03
N ASN A 25 13.58 4.56 -25.35
CA ASN A 25 14.81 3.84 -25.00
C ASN A 25 15.19 3.92 -23.51
N ARG A 26 14.25 4.30 -22.62
CA ARG A 26 14.55 4.57 -21.20
C ARG A 26 13.62 3.78 -20.27
N ASN A 27 14.18 3.30 -19.15
CA ASN A 27 13.41 2.56 -18.14
C ASN A 27 12.37 3.46 -17.44
N TYR A 28 12.62 4.74 -17.22
CA TYR A 28 11.64 5.75 -16.74
C TYR A 28 12.17 7.18 -17.00
N VAL A 29 11.29 8.10 -17.39
CA VAL A 29 11.58 9.53 -17.63
C VAL A 29 10.90 10.39 -16.56
N PRO A 30 11.65 11.20 -15.81
CA PRO A 30 11.05 12.16 -14.87
C PRO A 30 10.25 13.25 -15.59
N LEU A 31 9.10 13.63 -15.02
CA LEU A 31 8.27 14.71 -15.54
C LEU A 31 9.03 16.04 -15.63
N LYS A 32 9.96 16.29 -14.70
CA LYS A 32 10.84 17.47 -14.74
C LYS A 32 11.63 17.53 -16.06
N THR A 33 12.18 16.39 -16.49
CA THR A 33 12.91 16.28 -17.77
C THR A 33 12.00 16.54 -18.96
N ILE A 34 10.76 16.07 -18.92
CA ILE A 34 9.76 16.33 -19.98
C ILE A 34 9.43 17.83 -20.04
N VAL A 35 9.18 18.47 -18.90
CA VAL A 35 8.90 19.92 -18.82
C VAL A 35 10.08 20.74 -19.33
N GLU A 36 11.30 20.39 -18.94
CA GLU A 36 12.52 21.06 -19.43
C GLU A 36 12.70 20.89 -20.94
N THR A 37 12.38 19.71 -21.48
CA THR A 37 12.45 19.45 -22.93
C THR A 37 11.36 20.22 -23.68
N LEU A 38 10.15 20.29 -23.15
CA LEU A 38 9.05 21.06 -23.74
C LEU A 38 9.36 22.55 -23.81
N ARG A 39 9.92 23.11 -22.73
CA ARG A 39 10.36 24.51 -22.72
C ARG A 39 11.43 24.79 -23.77
N LYS A 40 12.39 23.88 -23.96
CA LYS A 40 13.40 24.00 -25.03
C LYS A 40 12.80 23.96 -26.44
N ASN A 41 11.63 23.35 -26.61
CA ASN A 41 10.89 23.29 -27.87
C ASN A 41 9.80 24.37 -27.98
N GLY A 42 9.90 25.45 -27.20
CA GLY A 42 8.99 26.60 -27.30
C GLY A 42 7.65 26.43 -26.58
N ILE A 43 7.43 25.30 -25.89
CA ILE A 43 6.21 25.03 -25.12
C ILE A 43 6.44 25.44 -23.67
N ASP A 44 6.28 26.74 -23.38
CA ASP A 44 6.37 27.26 -22.02
C ASP A 44 5.02 27.23 -21.30
N ARG A 45 4.66 26.02 -20.87
CA ARG A 45 3.46 25.78 -20.05
C ARG A 45 3.85 25.53 -18.61
N ASN A 46 2.95 25.89 -17.70
CA ASN A 46 3.16 25.62 -16.28
C ASN A 46 3.26 24.09 -16.05
N GLN A 47 4.02 23.70 -15.04
CA GLN A 47 4.30 22.30 -14.74
C GLN A 47 3.03 21.48 -14.45
N ALA A 48 1.99 22.09 -13.86
CA ALA A 48 0.73 21.43 -13.56
C ALA A 48 -0.09 21.11 -14.83
N THR A 49 -0.04 21.99 -15.84
CA THR A 49 -0.66 21.78 -17.14
C THR A 49 0.03 20.64 -17.89
N ILE A 50 1.37 20.64 -17.92
CA ILE A 50 2.14 19.53 -18.51
C ILE A 50 1.87 18.21 -17.78
N TYR A 51 1.79 18.24 -16.45
CA TYR A 51 1.39 17.08 -15.66
C TYR A 51 0.02 16.53 -16.09
N PHE A 52 -0.98 17.41 -16.21
CA PHE A 52 -2.33 17.03 -16.59
C PHE A 52 -2.37 16.40 -17.99
N ILE A 53 -1.68 16.98 -18.97
CA ILE A 53 -1.60 16.46 -20.34
C ILE A 53 -0.92 15.10 -20.36
N CYS A 54 0.24 14.96 -19.72
CA CYS A 54 0.96 13.69 -19.66
C CYS A 54 0.12 12.60 -19.00
N ARG A 55 -0.60 12.93 -17.92
CA ARG A 55 -1.51 11.99 -17.26
C ARG A 55 -2.66 11.58 -18.20
N LYS A 56 -3.28 12.52 -18.90
CA LYS A 56 -4.35 12.23 -19.87
C LYS A 56 -3.85 11.41 -21.05
N TYR A 57 -2.64 11.67 -21.51
CA TYR A 57 -2.01 10.89 -22.57
C TYR A 57 -1.78 9.44 -22.12
N VAL A 58 -1.23 9.22 -20.92
CA VAL A 58 -1.07 7.87 -20.34
C VAL A 58 -2.41 7.17 -20.11
N GLU A 59 -3.45 7.89 -19.68
CA GLU A 59 -4.80 7.33 -19.51
C GLU A 59 -5.40 6.81 -20.85
N ASN A 60 -4.96 7.35 -21.99
CA ASN A 60 -5.48 6.97 -23.32
C ASN A 60 -4.53 6.10 -24.16
N ASN A 61 -3.27 5.94 -23.74
CA ASN A 61 -2.25 5.16 -24.45
C ASN A 61 -1.74 4.03 -23.53
N PRO A 62 -2.32 2.82 -23.64
CA PRO A 62 -2.08 1.72 -22.69
C PRO A 62 -0.64 1.17 -22.72
N ASP A 63 0.14 1.52 -23.74
CA ASP A 63 1.57 1.28 -23.85
C ASP A 63 2.43 2.20 -22.96
N PHE A 64 1.82 3.17 -22.27
CA PHE A 64 2.52 4.04 -21.33
C PHE A 64 2.22 3.73 -19.87
N ILE A 65 3.24 3.85 -19.01
CA ILE A 65 3.16 3.62 -17.56
C ILE A 65 3.52 4.91 -16.83
N TYR A 66 2.64 5.35 -15.92
CA TYR A 66 2.86 6.50 -15.04
C TYR A 66 3.03 6.07 -13.57
N LYS A 67 4.16 6.43 -12.93
CA LYS A 67 4.40 6.14 -11.50
C LYS A 67 5.14 7.28 -10.81
N GLY A 68 4.44 8.01 -9.93
CA GLY A 68 5.06 8.99 -9.02
C GLY A 68 5.84 10.12 -9.72
N GLY A 69 5.36 10.62 -10.86
CA GLY A 69 6.08 11.64 -11.64
C GLY A 69 7.07 11.07 -12.66
N LEU A 70 7.07 9.76 -12.88
CA LEU A 70 7.87 9.08 -13.90
C LEU A 70 6.98 8.50 -15.00
N ILE A 71 7.43 8.58 -16.26
CA ILE A 71 6.73 8.08 -17.46
C ILE A 71 7.64 7.12 -18.23
N ARG A 72 7.09 6.02 -18.73
CA ARG A 72 7.79 5.04 -19.57
C ARG A 72 6.86 4.52 -20.66
N LYS A 73 7.38 4.24 -21.86
CA LYS A 73 6.74 3.45 -22.91
C LYS A 73 7.21 1.99 -22.78
N GLY A 74 6.27 1.05 -22.72
CA GLY A 74 6.60 -0.35 -22.53
C GLY A 74 5.39 -1.25 -22.75
N THR A 75 5.65 -2.43 -23.30
CA THR A 75 4.64 -3.50 -23.45
C THR A 75 4.14 -3.92 -22.07
N ASP A 76 2.93 -3.44 -21.77
CA ASP A 76 1.89 -4.06 -20.99
C ASP A 76 2.34 -5.05 -19.89
N LEU A 77 2.79 -4.51 -18.75
CA LEU A 77 2.67 -5.22 -17.46
C LEU A 77 1.22 -5.17 -16.93
N SER A 78 0.31 -4.48 -17.64
CA SER A 78 -1.11 -4.28 -17.31
C SER A 78 -2.07 -5.34 -17.90
N GLN A 79 -1.56 -6.39 -18.57
CA GLN A 79 -2.29 -7.68 -18.62
C GLN A 79 -2.43 -8.31 -17.23
N VAL A 80 -1.69 -7.81 -16.24
CA VAL A 80 -2.22 -7.81 -14.87
C VAL A 80 -3.31 -6.73 -14.84
N ARG A 81 -4.54 -7.12 -15.18
CA ARG A 81 -5.78 -6.39 -14.82
C ARG A 81 -5.48 -5.64 -13.54
N VAL A 82 -5.74 -4.32 -13.51
CA VAL A 82 -5.91 -3.61 -12.25
C VAL A 82 -7.14 -4.23 -11.60
N MET A 83 -6.95 -5.40 -11.01
CA MET A 83 -7.85 -5.93 -10.02
C MET A 83 -7.85 -4.86 -8.92
N LYS A 84 -9.06 -4.60 -8.42
CA LYS A 84 -9.24 -3.56 -7.42
C LYS A 84 -8.55 -4.04 -6.16
N ARG A 85 -7.37 -3.48 -5.87
CA ARG A 85 -6.66 -3.72 -4.61
C ARG A 85 -7.69 -3.64 -3.47
N PRO A 86 -7.76 -4.65 -2.58
CA PRO A 86 -8.64 -4.59 -1.43
C PRO A 86 -8.31 -3.33 -0.63
N LYS A 87 -9.28 -2.42 -0.56
CA LYS A 87 -9.11 -1.08 0.01
C LYS A 87 -9.33 -1.11 1.50
N THR A 88 -10.15 -2.03 1.98
CA THR A 88 -10.53 -2.13 3.39
C THR A 88 -9.81 -3.29 4.07
N PHE A 89 -9.55 -3.17 5.37
CA PHE A 89 -8.98 -4.26 6.16
C PHE A 89 -9.81 -5.55 6.08
N SER A 90 -11.14 -5.42 6.08
CA SER A 90 -12.07 -6.56 5.95
C SER A 90 -11.87 -7.36 4.66
N GLU A 91 -11.80 -6.68 3.51
CA GLU A 91 -11.52 -7.34 2.23
C GLU A 91 -10.16 -8.06 2.25
N LYS A 92 -9.16 -7.47 2.91
CA LYS A 92 -7.83 -8.09 3.05
C LYS A 92 -7.86 -9.34 3.90
N MET A 93 -8.62 -9.33 5.01
CA MET A 93 -8.82 -10.50 5.87
C MET A 93 -9.53 -11.61 5.10
N GLN A 94 -10.59 -11.30 4.34
CA GLN A 94 -11.29 -12.30 3.53
C GLN A 94 -10.38 -12.97 2.47
N ARG A 95 -9.57 -12.17 1.76
CA ARG A 95 -8.56 -12.71 0.82
C ARG A 95 -7.49 -13.53 1.55
N TRP A 96 -7.17 -13.15 2.77
CA TRP A 96 -6.22 -13.89 3.60
C TRP A 96 -6.77 -15.24 4.05
N GLU A 97 -8.05 -15.33 4.40
CA GLU A 97 -8.71 -16.61 4.66
C GLU A 97 -8.61 -17.55 3.45
N GLU A 98 -8.73 -17.01 2.24
CA GLU A 98 -8.53 -17.76 1.00
C GLU A 98 -7.08 -18.27 0.86
N VAL A 99 -6.08 -17.41 1.14
CA VAL A 99 -4.66 -17.81 1.18
C VAL A 99 -4.43 -18.93 2.21
N LYS A 100 -5.01 -18.81 3.41
CA LYS A 100 -4.92 -19.82 4.46
C LYS A 100 -5.52 -21.14 4.03
N ARG A 101 -6.71 -21.13 3.44
CA ARG A 101 -7.37 -22.35 2.93
C ARG A 101 -6.46 -23.10 1.96
N VAL A 102 -5.88 -22.39 0.98
CA VAL A 102 -4.96 -23.00 0.00
C VAL A 102 -3.70 -23.54 0.67
N LEU A 103 -3.15 -22.80 1.65
CA LEU A 103 -1.99 -23.24 2.42
C LEU A 103 -2.27 -24.47 3.29
N LYS A 104 -3.45 -24.59 3.91
CA LYS A 104 -3.89 -25.77 4.66
C LYS A 104 -3.97 -27.00 3.74
N GLU A 105 -4.48 -26.81 2.53
CA GLU A 105 -4.63 -27.89 1.53
C GLU A 105 -3.30 -28.34 0.94
N LYS A 106 -2.38 -27.41 0.63
CA LYS A 106 -1.16 -27.68 -0.14
C LYS A 106 0.13 -27.72 0.68
N GLY A 107 0.12 -27.25 1.93
CA GLY A 107 1.29 -27.05 2.79
C GLY A 107 2.22 -25.90 2.35
N VAL A 108 2.34 -25.65 1.04
CA VAL A 108 3.19 -24.62 0.45
C VAL A 108 2.42 -23.83 -0.62
N LEU A 109 2.63 -22.51 -0.65
CA LEU A 109 2.05 -21.61 -1.65
C LEU A 109 3.11 -20.61 -2.15
N PRO A 110 3.42 -20.56 -3.46
CA PRO A 110 4.31 -19.55 -4.01
C PRO A 110 3.83 -18.13 -3.68
N ILE A 111 4.74 -17.24 -3.27
CA ILE A 111 4.43 -15.86 -2.91
C ILE A 111 3.78 -15.13 -4.09
N LYS A 112 4.21 -15.41 -5.32
CA LYS A 112 3.58 -14.85 -6.53
C LYS A 112 2.11 -15.23 -6.65
N GLU A 113 1.72 -16.43 -6.22
CA GLU A 113 0.32 -16.87 -6.24
C GLU A 113 -0.48 -16.28 -5.08
N ALA A 114 0.10 -16.26 -3.87
CA ALA A 114 -0.49 -15.57 -2.73
C ALA A 114 -0.73 -14.07 -3.03
N MET A 115 0.21 -13.42 -3.73
CA MET A 115 0.07 -12.05 -4.20
C MET A 115 -1.07 -11.86 -5.20
N LYS A 116 -1.35 -12.86 -6.06
CA LYS A 116 -2.49 -12.81 -6.99
C LYS A 116 -3.80 -12.90 -6.22
N ILE A 117 -3.90 -13.80 -5.23
CA ILE A 117 -5.09 -13.92 -4.36
C ILE A 117 -5.34 -12.61 -3.62
N MET A 118 -4.28 -12.03 -3.06
CA MET A 118 -4.34 -10.76 -2.31
C MET A 118 -4.42 -9.51 -3.20
N ASP A 119 -4.24 -9.65 -4.51
CA ASP A 119 -4.16 -8.56 -5.48
C ASP A 119 -3.15 -7.46 -5.12
N TYR A 120 -1.93 -7.89 -4.74
CA TYR A 120 -0.89 -7.02 -4.20
C TYR A 120 0.39 -6.96 -5.03
N LYS A 121 1.08 -5.83 -4.92
CA LYS A 121 2.49 -5.67 -5.34
C LYS A 121 3.43 -6.20 -4.25
N ALA A 122 4.63 -6.65 -4.62
CA ALA A 122 5.55 -7.38 -3.73
C ALA A 122 5.85 -6.64 -2.41
N ASP A 123 6.23 -5.37 -2.46
CA ASP A 123 6.58 -4.59 -1.26
C ASP A 123 5.39 -4.40 -0.32
N THR A 124 4.20 -4.20 -0.90
CA THR A 124 2.95 -4.04 -0.17
C THR A 124 2.49 -5.36 0.43
N PHE A 125 2.61 -6.44 -0.34
CA PHE A 125 2.28 -7.78 0.11
C PHE A 125 3.10 -8.16 1.32
N ARG A 126 4.41 -7.88 1.31
CA ARG A 126 5.25 -8.11 2.48
C ARG A 126 4.74 -7.38 3.71
N SER A 127 4.50 -6.07 3.62
CA SER A 127 4.01 -5.29 4.78
C SER A 127 2.66 -5.79 5.29
N ASP A 128 1.68 -5.93 4.39
CA ASP A 128 0.32 -6.30 4.75
C ASP A 128 0.21 -7.78 5.19
N PHE A 129 1.01 -8.69 4.63
CA PHE A 129 1.15 -10.08 5.11
C PHE A 129 1.51 -10.11 6.59
N HIS A 130 2.46 -9.27 7.02
CA HIS A 130 2.85 -9.27 8.43
C HIS A 130 1.71 -8.78 9.32
N ILE A 131 1.01 -7.71 8.93
CA ILE A 131 -0.11 -7.14 9.71
C ILE A 131 -1.24 -8.16 9.82
N ILE A 132 -1.66 -8.72 8.69
CA ILE A 132 -2.82 -9.61 8.61
C ILE A 132 -2.53 -10.93 9.33
N ARG A 133 -1.36 -11.54 9.08
CA ARG A 133 -0.94 -12.74 9.82
C ARG A 133 -0.90 -12.50 11.33
N ARG A 134 -0.52 -11.31 11.76
CA ARG A 134 -0.47 -10.91 13.18
C ARG A 134 -1.81 -10.55 13.78
N ALA A 135 -2.84 -10.32 12.96
CA ALA A 135 -4.20 -10.02 13.38
C ALA A 135 -5.10 -11.26 13.26
N ASP A 136 -4.52 -12.41 12.91
CA ASP A 136 -5.24 -13.65 12.71
C ASP A 136 -5.60 -14.28 14.08
N PRO A 137 -6.89 -14.31 14.45
CA PRO A 137 -7.32 -14.86 15.74
C PRO A 137 -7.07 -16.37 15.81
N GLU A 138 -6.98 -17.06 14.68
CA GLU A 138 -6.74 -18.50 14.63
C GLU A 138 -5.27 -18.88 14.86
N GLY A 139 -4.35 -17.91 14.91
CA GLY A 139 -2.95 -18.19 15.22
C GLY A 139 -2.16 -18.84 14.06
N TYR A 140 -2.65 -18.75 12.81
CA TYR A 140 -2.11 -19.52 11.69
C TYR A 140 -0.62 -19.24 11.44
N LYS A 141 0.19 -20.29 11.58
CA LYS A 141 1.63 -20.25 11.39
C LYS A 141 2.05 -20.34 9.95
N VAL A 142 1.78 -19.26 9.23
CA VAL A 142 2.35 -19.06 7.91
C VAL A 142 3.77 -18.51 8.05
N LYS A 143 4.78 -19.24 7.57
CA LYS A 143 6.16 -18.79 7.48
C LYS A 143 6.48 -18.41 6.03
N ALA A 144 6.88 -17.17 5.81
CA ALA A 144 7.31 -16.68 4.51
C ALA A 144 8.83 -16.86 4.34
N ASN A 145 9.25 -17.66 3.36
CA ASN A 145 10.63 -17.67 2.88
C ASN A 145 10.74 -16.81 1.63
N TRP A 146 11.11 -15.54 1.83
CA TRP A 146 11.20 -14.56 0.75
C TRP A 146 12.31 -14.87 -0.25
N ARG A 147 13.38 -15.55 0.17
CA ARG A 147 14.49 -15.93 -0.71
C ARG A 147 14.07 -17.04 -1.68
N GLU A 148 13.33 -18.02 -1.18
CA GLU A 148 12.78 -19.12 -1.98
C GLU A 148 11.46 -18.74 -2.68
N GLY A 149 10.87 -17.60 -2.31
CA GLY A 149 9.64 -17.09 -2.94
C GLY A 149 8.39 -17.89 -2.55
N VAL A 150 8.36 -18.50 -1.35
CA VAL A 150 7.26 -19.37 -0.90
C VAL A 150 6.71 -19.00 0.48
N LEU A 151 5.42 -19.23 0.67
CA LEU A 151 4.75 -19.33 1.96
C LEU A 151 4.62 -20.80 2.34
N THR A 152 4.85 -21.12 3.60
CA THR A 152 4.71 -22.47 4.15
C THR A 152 3.78 -22.42 5.35
N TYR A 153 2.97 -23.46 5.52
CA TYR A 153 2.12 -23.64 6.68
C TYR A 153 2.61 -24.84 7.50
N ASP A 154 2.85 -24.58 8.78
CA ASP A 154 3.19 -25.62 9.75
C ASP A 154 2.03 -25.77 10.75
N PRO A 155 1.24 -26.86 10.67
CA PRO A 155 0.11 -27.08 11.57
C PRO A 155 0.53 -27.41 13.01
N ASN A 156 1.79 -27.81 13.25
CA ASN A 156 2.24 -28.32 14.54
C ASN A 156 3.15 -27.36 15.30
N ALA A 157 3.52 -26.23 14.71
CA ALA A 157 4.42 -25.31 15.37
C ALA A 157 3.69 -24.55 16.52
N GLU A 158 4.35 -24.38 17.66
CA GLU A 158 3.78 -23.72 18.86
C GLU A 158 3.70 -22.19 18.76
N PRO A 159 2.52 -21.54 18.88
CA PRO A 159 2.34 -20.11 18.63
C PRO A 159 3.50 -19.26 19.14
N ASP A 160 4.11 -18.45 18.26
CA ASP A 160 5.22 -17.57 18.67
C ASP A 160 4.69 -16.62 19.76
N GLU A 161 5.39 -16.50 20.89
CA GLU A 161 5.01 -15.60 21.99
C GLU A 161 4.81 -14.16 21.50
N THR A 162 5.58 -13.74 20.48
CA THR A 162 5.39 -12.45 19.81
C THR A 162 4.03 -12.38 19.12
N HIS A 163 3.60 -13.46 18.48
CA HIS A 163 2.31 -13.53 17.82
C HIS A 163 1.16 -13.51 18.83
N LEU A 164 1.26 -14.30 19.92
CA LEU A 164 0.28 -14.29 21.01
C LEU A 164 0.15 -12.90 21.66
N ARG A 165 1.29 -12.23 21.91
CA ARG A 165 1.31 -10.86 22.45
C ARG A 165 0.65 -9.86 21.52
N LEU A 166 0.92 -9.95 20.22
CA LEU A 166 0.31 -9.07 19.21
C LEU A 166 -1.19 -9.32 19.05
N ASN A 167 -1.63 -10.58 19.09
CA ASN A 167 -3.05 -10.93 19.07
C ASN A 167 -3.75 -10.32 20.29
N LYS A 168 -3.16 -10.41 21.48
CA LYS A 168 -3.70 -9.76 22.68
C LYS A 168 -3.84 -8.25 22.51
N ILE A 169 -2.84 -7.57 21.97
CA ILE A 169 -2.93 -6.11 21.74
C ILE A 169 -3.99 -5.77 20.67
N MET A 170 -4.14 -6.58 19.62
CA MET A 170 -5.18 -6.41 18.61
C MET A 170 -6.59 -6.66 19.16
N GLU A 171 -6.74 -7.63 20.06
CA GLU A 171 -7.96 -7.94 20.80
C GLU A 171 -8.31 -6.80 21.76
N GLU A 172 -7.31 -6.24 22.46
CA GLU A 172 -7.47 -5.03 23.27
C GLU A 172 -7.87 -3.83 22.42
N LEU A 173 -7.25 -3.61 21.25
CA LEU A 173 -7.65 -2.55 20.33
C LEU A 173 -9.09 -2.70 19.83
N ARG A 174 -9.56 -3.94 19.72
CA ARG A 174 -10.93 -4.26 19.34
C ARG A 174 -11.90 -3.97 20.49
N ASN A 175 -11.62 -4.45 21.70
CA ASN A 175 -12.59 -4.46 22.80
C ASN A 175 -12.47 -3.26 23.76
N ALA A 176 -11.31 -2.61 23.85
CA ALA A 176 -11.06 -1.52 24.79
C ALA A 176 -11.67 -0.19 24.35
N ASP A 177 -11.86 0.71 25.33
CA ASP A 177 -12.05 2.13 25.05
C ASP A 177 -10.81 2.67 24.31
N ILE A 178 -11.03 3.47 23.27
CA ILE A 178 -9.93 3.94 22.43
C ILE A 178 -9.00 4.84 23.24
N ASP A 179 -9.52 5.66 24.15
CA ASP A 179 -8.72 6.56 24.96
C ASP A 179 -7.85 5.77 25.96
N GLU A 180 -8.39 4.69 26.54
CA GLU A 180 -7.61 3.76 27.38
C GLU A 180 -6.45 3.12 26.59
N PHE A 181 -6.71 2.66 25.36
CA PHE A 181 -5.67 2.10 24.50
C PHE A 181 -4.60 3.14 24.14
N ILE A 182 -5.00 4.38 23.89
CA ILE A 182 -4.07 5.48 23.62
C ILE A 182 -3.19 5.78 24.85
N GLU A 183 -3.75 5.76 26.06
CA GLU A 183 -2.98 5.91 27.30
C GLU A 183 -1.95 4.80 27.49
N LYS A 184 -2.30 3.54 27.20
CA LYS A 184 -1.33 2.42 27.21
C LYS A 184 -0.15 2.63 26.26
N ILE A 185 -0.38 3.22 25.08
CA ILE A 185 0.71 3.59 24.15
C ILE A 185 1.61 4.67 24.76
N LYS A 186 1.03 5.67 25.43
CA LYS A 186 1.77 6.78 26.05
C LYS A 186 2.60 6.32 27.24
N ASN A 187 2.09 5.38 28.03
CA ASN A 187 2.67 4.87 29.27
C ASN A 187 3.61 3.67 29.09
N ASP A 188 4.04 3.40 27.85
CA ASP A 188 5.01 2.35 27.53
C ASP A 188 4.52 0.93 27.79
N GLU A 189 3.22 0.75 28.04
CA GLU A 189 2.58 -0.56 28.20
C GLU A 189 2.50 -1.32 26.86
N ILE A 190 2.61 -0.60 25.73
CA ILE A 190 2.77 -1.18 24.39
C ILE A 190 4.16 -0.87 23.87
N MET A 191 4.98 -1.92 23.68
CA MET A 191 6.32 -1.78 23.11
C MET A 191 6.27 -1.17 21.70
N ILE A 192 7.26 -0.33 21.36
CA ILE A 192 7.37 0.30 20.03
C ILE A 192 7.46 -0.74 18.91
N SER A 193 8.13 -1.86 19.15
CA SER A 193 8.20 -2.97 18.19
C SER A 193 6.83 -3.56 17.88
N ASP A 194 5.97 -3.64 18.90
CA ASP A 194 4.63 -4.21 18.78
C ASP A 194 3.68 -3.20 18.12
N LEU A 195 3.78 -1.93 18.49
CA LEU A 195 3.06 -0.85 17.81
C LEU A 195 3.43 -0.75 16.32
N ALA A 196 4.73 -0.86 16.00
CA ALA A 196 5.22 -0.90 14.62
C ALA A 196 4.67 -2.10 13.85
N ALA A 197 4.62 -3.25 14.53
CA ALA A 197 4.11 -4.49 13.99
C ALA A 197 2.63 -4.44 13.63
N ILE A 198 1.81 -3.85 14.50
CA ILE A 198 0.36 -3.68 14.33
C ILE A 198 0.05 -2.66 13.24
N LEU A 199 0.77 -1.54 13.22
CA LEU A 199 0.53 -0.46 12.27
C LEU A 199 1.13 -0.71 10.87
N GLY A 200 1.93 -1.76 10.71
CA GLY A 200 2.66 -2.01 9.45
C GLY A 200 3.62 -0.87 9.10
N VAL A 201 4.41 -0.43 10.07
CA VAL A 201 5.38 0.66 9.92
C VAL A 201 6.74 0.28 10.49
N SER A 202 7.76 1.10 10.20
CA SER A 202 9.06 1.00 10.87
C SER A 202 8.96 1.41 12.34
N SER A 203 9.86 0.90 13.17
CA SER A 203 9.97 1.28 14.59
C SER A 203 10.16 2.79 14.78
N LEU A 204 10.88 3.46 13.87
CA LEU A 204 11.03 4.92 13.87
C LEU A 204 9.67 5.62 13.70
N ASN A 205 8.84 5.16 12.77
CA ASN A 205 7.51 5.73 12.55
C ASN A 205 6.55 5.42 13.71
N ALA A 206 6.65 4.25 14.32
CA ALA A 206 5.88 3.92 15.53
C ALA A 206 6.29 4.81 16.72
N ALA A 207 7.59 5.03 16.92
CA ALA A 207 8.10 5.95 17.94
C ALA A 207 7.61 7.39 17.70
N LEU A 208 7.61 7.85 16.45
CA LEU A 208 7.05 9.16 16.08
C LEU A 208 5.55 9.26 16.36
N ILE A 209 4.78 8.18 16.17
CA ILE A 209 3.36 8.14 16.51
C ILE A 209 3.19 8.26 18.01
N LYS A 210 3.87 7.42 18.81
CA LYS A 210 3.84 7.50 20.29
C LYS A 210 4.17 8.90 20.78
N LYS A 211 5.28 9.49 20.31
CA LYS A 211 5.68 10.86 20.68
C LYS A 211 4.56 11.87 20.42
N LYS A 212 3.92 11.81 19.24
CA LYS A 212 2.80 12.71 18.92
C LYS A 212 1.60 12.51 19.84
N LEU A 213 1.30 11.26 20.22
CA LEU A 213 0.23 10.97 21.17
C LEU A 213 0.53 11.55 22.55
N SER A 214 1.76 11.36 23.05
CA SER A 214 2.21 11.95 24.32
C SER A 214 2.17 13.48 24.32
N GLU A 215 2.35 14.12 23.16
CA GLU A 215 2.18 15.57 22.96
C GLU A 215 0.68 16.01 22.88
N GLY A 216 -0.26 15.09 23.09
CA GLY A 216 -1.70 15.36 23.02
C GLY A 216 -2.25 15.55 21.62
N LYS A 217 -1.50 15.16 20.57
CA LYS A 217 -1.95 15.33 19.18
C LYS A 217 -3.05 14.32 18.83
N ASP A 218 -4.04 14.79 18.08
CA ASP A 218 -5.17 13.99 17.63
C ASP A 218 -4.70 12.80 16.76
N TYR A 219 -5.03 11.59 17.21
CA TYR A 219 -4.68 10.33 16.54
C TYR A 219 -5.56 10.03 15.34
N ARG A 220 -6.74 10.64 15.20
CA ARG A 220 -7.76 10.27 14.20
C ARG A 220 -7.27 10.37 12.76
N ARG A 221 -6.35 11.28 12.47
CA ARG A 221 -5.75 11.47 11.13
C ARG A 221 -4.49 10.63 10.88
N THR A 222 -4.05 9.83 11.86
CA THR A 222 -2.83 9.01 11.77
C THR A 222 -3.13 7.61 11.21
N LYS A 223 -2.08 6.82 10.94
CA LYS A 223 -2.24 5.39 10.61
C LYS A 223 -2.96 4.61 11.71
N LEU A 224 -2.73 4.98 12.97
CA LEU A 224 -3.41 4.39 14.13
C LEU A 224 -4.91 4.70 14.10
N GLY A 225 -5.29 5.95 13.88
CA GLY A 225 -6.70 6.34 13.74
C GLY A 225 -7.42 5.65 12.58
N LYS A 226 -6.73 5.44 11.45
CA LYS A 226 -7.27 4.66 10.33
C LYS A 226 -7.50 3.20 10.70
N LEU A 227 -6.51 2.57 11.34
CA LEU A 227 -6.62 1.18 11.79
C LEU A 227 -7.78 0.99 12.78
N ILE A 228 -7.90 1.88 13.79
CA ILE A 228 -9.00 1.85 14.77
C ILE A 228 -10.36 1.97 14.08
N LYS A 229 -10.50 2.94 13.17
CA LYS A 229 -11.74 3.14 12.42
C LYS A 229 -12.10 1.90 11.58
N GLU A 230 -11.11 1.27 10.96
CA GLU A 230 -11.28 0.06 10.17
C GLU A 230 -11.72 -1.13 11.04
N ILE A 231 -11.12 -1.33 12.21
CA ILE A 231 -11.49 -2.41 13.15
C ILE A 231 -12.92 -2.22 13.67
N LYS A 232 -13.27 -1.03 14.17
CA LYS A 232 -14.62 -0.75 14.70
C LYS A 232 -15.72 -0.83 13.62
N SER A 233 -15.40 -0.49 12.37
CA SER A 233 -16.35 -0.63 11.26
C SER A 233 -16.68 -2.11 10.96
N MET A 234 -15.81 -3.06 11.32
CA MET A 234 -16.07 -4.48 11.15
C MET A 234 -17.02 -5.04 12.21
N GLU A 235 -16.93 -4.59 13.46
CA GLU A 235 -17.87 -5.00 14.52
C GLU A 235 -19.32 -4.68 14.13
N ALA A 236 -19.54 -3.50 13.56
CA ALA A 236 -20.84 -3.09 13.08
C ALA A 236 -21.37 -3.94 11.90
N LEU A 237 -20.48 -4.60 11.15
CA LEU A 237 -20.83 -5.46 10.03
C LEU A 237 -20.98 -6.94 10.42
N SER A 238 -20.36 -7.39 11.53
CA SER A 238 -20.50 -8.76 12.05
C SER A 238 -21.65 -8.92 13.05
N ALA A 239 -22.13 -7.81 13.62
CA ALA A 239 -23.32 -7.79 14.50
C ALA A 239 -24.65 -7.74 13.73
N ASN A 240 -24.60 -7.58 12.40
CA ASN A 240 -25.73 -7.68 11.46
C ASN A 240 -25.62 -8.97 10.65
#